data_AF-A0A9P5ZP02-F1
#
_entry.id   AF-A0A9P5ZP02-F1
#
_cell.length_a   1.000
_cell.length_b   1.000
_cell.length_c   1.000
_cell.angle_alpha   90.00
_cell.angle_beta   90.00
_cell.angle_gamma   90.00
#
_symmetry.space_group_name_H-M   'P 1'
#
loop_
_entity.id
_entity.type
_entity.pdbx_description
1 polymer ?
#
loop_
_entity_poly.entity_id
_entity_poly.type
_entity_poly.pdbx_seq_one_letter_code
_entity_poly.pdbx_strand_id
1 'polypeptide(L)'
;MSAIKIIEAACAQLSATVASLGHAVTNKAYKQPVCMHAALDAKITDHLLDKPKGLHTDELGRLSEQDPWKLGRILRTLATNHVYTKVVPNVFANNLLSMKFLSTDPVSSLVGHMLVWYWETFSKIPQHASRTEWKTAPSSVPTHFSVFNSMTV
;
A
#
# COMPACT_ATOMS: atom_id res chain seq x y z
N MET A 1 20.17 15.55 6.87
CA MET A 1 19.30 14.35 6.79
C MET A 1 19.91 13.24 7.65
N SER A 2 19.53 13.08 8.92
CA SER A 2 20.08 11.97 9.74
C SER A 2 19.14 11.56 10.90
N ALA A 3 18.66 12.53 11.69
CA ALA A 3 17.84 12.22 12.87
C ALA A 3 16.50 11.50 12.58
N ILE A 4 15.74 11.92 11.55
CA ILE A 4 14.45 11.30 11.21
C ILE A 4 14.61 9.81 10.90
N LYS A 5 15.59 9.45 10.05
CA LYS A 5 15.85 8.05 9.68
C LYS A 5 16.27 7.21 10.87
N ILE A 6 17.06 7.79 11.79
CA ILE A 6 17.45 7.11 13.04
C ILE A 6 16.23 6.85 13.91
N ILE A 7 15.34 7.84 14.06
CA ILE A 7 14.10 7.69 14.83
C ILE A 7 13.19 6.62 14.21
N GLU A 8 13.00 6.65 12.89
CA GLU A 8 12.22 5.63 12.17
C GLU A 8 12.80 4.23 12.36
N ALA A 9 14.12 4.07 12.23
CA ALA A 9 14.81 2.80 12.44
C ALA A 9 14.67 2.32 13.89
N ALA A 10 14.84 3.20 14.88
CA ALA A 10 14.68 2.88 16.29
C ALA A 10 13.25 2.47 16.63
N CYS A 11 12.23 3.17 16.13
CA CYS A 11 10.81 2.81 16.29
C CYS A 11 10.49 1.46 15.65
N ALA A 12 11.05 1.19 14.46
CA ALA A 12 10.89 -0.09 13.78
C ALA A 12 11.54 -1.24 14.57
N GLN A 13 12.73 -1.02 15.13
CA GLN A 13 13.44 -1.98 15.97
C GLN A 13 12.68 -2.24 17.27
N LEU A 14 12.24 -1.20 17.97
CA LEU A 14 11.45 -1.32 19.20
C LEU A 14 10.17 -2.12 18.96
N SER A 15 9.43 -1.81 17.89
CA SER A 15 8.21 -2.53 17.51
C SER A 15 8.49 -4.03 17.24
N ALA A 16 9.65 -4.35 16.65
CA ALA A 16 10.05 -5.72 16.37
C ALA A 16 10.49 -6.49 17.63
N THR A 17 11.05 -5.82 18.63
CA THR A 17 11.50 -6.45 19.88
C THR A 17 10.36 -6.67 20.88
N VAL A 18 9.37 -5.77 20.92
CA VAL A 18 8.25 -5.85 21.89
C VAL A 18 7.10 -6.72 21.38
N ALA A 19 6.87 -6.79 20.07
CA ALA A 19 5.82 -7.64 19.51
C ALA A 19 6.17 -9.14 19.65
N SER A 20 5.18 -9.98 19.93
CA SER A 20 5.38 -11.43 19.86
C SER A 20 5.79 -11.84 18.43
N LEU A 21 6.64 -12.85 18.29
CA LEU A 21 7.19 -13.25 16.99
C LEU A 21 6.07 -13.57 15.99
N GLY A 22 5.04 -14.30 16.43
CA GLY A 22 3.87 -14.61 15.61
C GLY A 22 3.14 -13.35 15.14
N HIS A 23 2.86 -12.41 16.05
CA HIS A 23 2.20 -11.15 15.70
C HIS A 23 3.06 -10.29 14.75
N ALA A 24 4.37 -10.22 14.99
CA ALA A 24 5.29 -9.46 14.15
C ALA A 24 5.35 -10.00 12.71
N VAL A 25 5.44 -11.32 12.54
CA VAL A 25 5.46 -11.97 11.22
C VAL A 25 4.11 -11.80 10.52
N THR A 26 3.00 -12.07 11.21
CA THR A 26 1.66 -11.89 10.63
C THR A 26 1.42 -10.44 10.23
N ASN A 27 1.77 -9.47 11.08
CA ASN A 27 1.59 -8.06 10.75
C ASN A 27 2.44 -7.63 9.54
N LYS A 28 3.67 -8.15 9.41
CA LYS A 28 4.52 -7.89 8.22
C LYS A 28 3.95 -8.53 6.96
N ALA A 29 3.47 -9.77 7.04
CA ALA A 29 2.86 -10.49 5.92
C ALA A 29 1.50 -9.91 5.51
N TYR A 30 0.77 -9.32 6.46
CA TYR A 30 -0.59 -8.81 6.29
C TYR A 30 -0.66 -7.29 6.13
N LYS A 31 0.47 -6.56 6.06
CA LYS A 31 0.44 -5.17 5.56
C LYS A 31 -0.30 -5.21 4.23
N GLN A 32 -1.40 -4.47 4.10
CA GLN A 32 -2.41 -4.70 3.05
C GLN A 32 -2.17 -3.82 1.80
N PRO A 33 -1.31 -4.23 0.85
CA PRO A 33 -1.16 -3.54 -0.42
C PRO A 33 -2.49 -3.51 -1.17
N VAL A 34 -3.27 -4.59 -1.09
CA VAL A 34 -4.56 -4.73 -1.77
C VAL A 34 -5.58 -3.69 -1.25
N CYS A 35 -5.62 -3.45 0.06
CA CYS A 35 -6.51 -2.42 0.61
C CYS A 35 -6.08 -1.02 0.19
N MET A 36 -4.76 -0.74 0.15
CA MET A 36 -4.24 0.53 -0.33
C MET A 36 -4.57 0.75 -1.80
N HIS A 37 -4.42 -0.28 -2.62
CA HIS A 37 -4.75 -0.25 -4.04
C HIS A 37 -6.24 0.04 -4.25
N ALA A 38 -7.11 -0.69 -3.56
CA ALA A 38 -8.56 -0.49 -3.65
C ALA A 38 -8.98 0.93 -3.23
N ALA A 39 -8.38 1.49 -2.18
CA ALA A 39 -8.66 2.86 -1.77
C ALA A 39 -8.14 3.92 -2.77
N LEU A 40 -7.02 3.63 -3.45
CA LEU A 40 -6.43 4.48 -4.47
C LEU A 40 -7.27 4.45 -5.76
N ASP A 41 -7.65 3.25 -6.23
CA ASP A 41 -8.48 3.07 -7.43
C ASP A 41 -9.87 3.68 -7.25
N ALA A 42 -10.46 3.53 -6.05
CA ALA A 42 -11.73 4.13 -5.68
C ALA A 42 -11.63 5.63 -5.34
N LYS A 43 -10.44 6.25 -5.48
CA LYS A 43 -10.18 7.69 -5.25
C LYS A 43 -10.73 8.21 -3.92
N ILE A 44 -10.65 7.39 -2.87
CA ILE A 44 -11.25 7.69 -1.57
C ILE A 44 -10.67 8.98 -0.98
N THR A 45 -9.36 9.19 -1.11
CA THR A 45 -8.70 10.42 -0.63
C THR A 45 -9.27 11.67 -1.29
N ASP A 46 -9.51 11.64 -2.60
CA ASP A 46 -10.07 12.78 -3.35
C ASP A 46 -11.51 13.06 -2.89
N HIS A 47 -12.32 12.02 -2.66
CA HIS A 47 -13.67 12.19 -2.11
C HIS A 47 -13.68 12.75 -0.69
N LEU A 48 -12.65 12.47 0.10
CA LEU A 48 -12.47 13.00 1.47
C LEU A 48 -11.76 14.37 1.51
N LEU A 49 -11.35 14.91 0.37
CA LEU A 49 -10.72 16.24 0.31
C LEU A 49 -11.68 17.31 0.83
N ASP A 50 -11.13 18.23 1.62
CA ASP A 50 -11.83 19.33 2.31
C ASP A 50 -12.95 18.89 3.27
N LYS A 51 -12.95 17.62 3.70
CA LYS A 51 -13.94 17.05 4.63
C LYS A 51 -13.25 16.59 5.92
N PRO A 52 -12.87 17.52 6.83
CA PRO A 52 -12.13 17.18 8.05
C PRO A 52 -12.93 16.30 9.03
N LYS A 53 -14.27 16.34 8.96
CA LYS A 53 -15.16 15.47 9.73
C LYS A 53 -15.30 14.07 9.13
N GLY A 54 -14.76 13.85 7.94
CA GLY A 54 -14.88 12.61 7.19
C GLY A 54 -16.24 12.41 6.53
N LEU A 55 -16.40 11.25 5.90
CA LEU A 55 -17.65 10.80 5.28
C LEU A 55 -18.02 9.40 5.76
N HIS A 56 -19.32 9.13 5.80
CA HIS A 56 -19.84 7.80 6.07
C HIS A 56 -19.55 6.84 4.90
N THR A 57 -19.35 5.55 5.18
CA THR A 57 -19.05 4.54 4.15
C THR A 57 -20.11 4.43 3.07
N ASP A 58 -21.37 4.70 3.40
CA ASP A 58 -22.47 4.66 2.43
C ASP A 58 -22.33 5.77 1.39
N GLU A 59 -21.97 6.98 1.86
CA GLU A 59 -21.74 8.11 0.96
C GLU A 59 -20.46 7.92 0.16
N LEU A 60 -19.39 7.40 0.77
CA LEU A 60 -18.16 7.05 0.06
C LEU A 60 -18.40 5.97 -0.99
N GLY A 61 -19.20 4.94 -0.67
CA GLY A 61 -19.55 3.88 -1.62
C GLY A 61 -20.33 4.44 -2.81
N ARG A 62 -21.26 5.36 -2.56
CA ARG A 62 -21.99 6.07 -3.63
C ARG A 62 -21.06 6.91 -4.52
N LEU A 63 -20.13 7.67 -3.93
CA LEU A 63 -19.22 8.54 -4.66
C LEU A 63 -18.16 7.78 -5.47
N SER A 64 -17.73 6.62 -4.97
CA SER A 64 -16.68 5.79 -5.58
C SER A 64 -17.21 4.59 -6.37
N GLU A 65 -18.53 4.46 -6.48
CA GLU A 65 -19.21 3.32 -7.11
C GLU A 65 -18.80 1.96 -6.52
N GLN A 66 -18.53 1.93 -5.21
CA GLN A 66 -18.14 0.73 -4.47
C GLN A 66 -19.23 0.28 -3.50
N ASP A 67 -19.25 -1.01 -3.19
CA ASP A 67 -20.11 -1.55 -2.14
C ASP A 67 -19.70 -0.97 -0.76
N PRO A 68 -20.59 -0.25 -0.05
CA PRO A 68 -20.27 0.41 1.22
C PRO A 68 -19.76 -0.54 2.29
N TRP A 69 -20.27 -1.78 2.31
CA TRP A 69 -19.88 -2.78 3.28
C TRP A 69 -18.44 -3.25 3.06
N LYS A 70 -18.09 -3.61 1.82
CA LYS A 70 -16.70 -3.95 1.44
C LYS A 70 -15.76 -2.78 1.69
N LEU A 71 -16.15 -1.57 1.28
CA LEU A 71 -15.36 -0.37 1.46
C LEU A 71 -15.11 -0.08 2.94
N GLY A 72 -16.13 -0.22 3.80
CA GLY A 72 -15.99 -0.05 5.24
C GLY A 72 -15.01 -1.04 5.88
N ARG A 73 -14.93 -2.27 5.38
CA ARG A 73 -13.91 -3.24 5.82
C ARG A 73 -12.51 -2.82 5.40
N ILE A 74 -12.33 -2.39 4.14
CA ILE A 74 -11.06 -1.89 3.61
C ILE A 74 -10.57 -0.70 4.43
N LEU A 75 -11.42 0.31 4.62
CA LEU A 75 -11.06 1.53 5.34
C LEU A 75 -10.80 1.29 6.82
N ARG A 76 -11.47 0.31 7.44
CA ARG A 76 -11.16 -0.09 8.82
C ARG A 76 -9.76 -0.69 8.94
N THR A 77 -9.36 -1.55 8.00
CA THR A 77 -8.01 -2.12 7.96
C THR A 77 -6.96 -1.05 7.68
N LEU A 78 -7.26 -0.08 6.82
CA LEU A 78 -6.36 1.04 6.57
C LEU A 78 -6.26 1.99 7.77
N ALA A 79 -7.35 2.18 8.52
CA ALA A 79 -7.36 2.98 9.74
C ALA A 79 -6.55 2.34 10.88
N THR A 80 -6.61 1.00 11.04
CA THR A 80 -5.75 0.29 12.01
C THR A 80 -4.27 0.35 11.63
N ASN A 81 -3.96 0.59 10.35
CA ASN A 81 -2.60 0.82 9.85
C ASN A 81 -2.25 2.32 9.73
N HIS A 82 -3.04 3.20 10.34
CA HIS A 82 -2.84 4.66 10.35
C HIS A 82 -2.80 5.33 8.98
N VAL A 83 -3.34 4.68 7.94
CA VAL A 83 -3.44 5.26 6.59
C VAL A 83 -4.59 6.26 6.52
N TYR A 84 -5.73 5.97 7.15
CA TYR A 84 -6.85 6.89 7.31
C TYR A 84 -7.20 7.07 8.78
N THR A 85 -8.01 8.06 9.10
CA THR A 85 -8.54 8.25 10.46
C THR A 85 -9.99 7.78 10.52
N LYS A 86 -10.29 6.86 11.45
CA LYS A 86 -11.68 6.52 11.79
C LYS A 86 -12.19 7.52 12.83
N VAL A 87 -13.14 8.38 12.44
CA VAL A 87 -13.68 9.43 13.32
C VAL A 87 -14.70 8.84 14.28
N VAL A 88 -15.69 8.14 13.72
CA VAL A 88 -16.74 7.39 14.44
C VAL A 88 -17.04 6.09 13.66
N PRO A 89 -17.88 5.17 14.16
CA PRO A 89 -18.24 3.98 13.39
C PRO A 89 -18.67 4.33 11.96
N ASN A 90 -18.04 3.68 10.98
CA ASN A 90 -18.27 3.87 9.55
C ASN A 90 -18.06 5.28 8.99
N VAL A 91 -17.43 6.19 9.73
CA VAL A 91 -17.02 7.51 9.22
C VAL A 91 -15.50 7.62 9.20
N PHE A 92 -14.95 7.94 8.04
CA PHE A 92 -13.51 8.01 7.80
C PHE A 92 -13.10 9.37 7.26
N ALA A 93 -11.93 9.85 7.67
CA ALA A 93 -11.35 11.13 7.27
C ALA A 93 -9.90 10.96 6.81
N ASN A 94 -9.43 11.92 6.01
CA ASN A 94 -8.04 11.98 5.59
C ASN A 94 -7.10 12.29 6.76
N ASN A 95 -5.88 11.77 6.69
CA ASN A 95 -4.76 12.12 7.55
C ASN A 95 -3.52 12.42 6.71
N LEU A 96 -2.41 12.78 7.35
CA LEU A 96 -1.17 13.16 6.64
C LEU A 96 -0.67 12.08 5.66
N LEU A 97 -0.88 10.80 5.97
CA LEU A 97 -0.47 9.69 5.11
C LEU A 97 -1.45 9.50 3.95
N SER A 98 -2.77 9.45 4.20
CA SER A 98 -3.74 9.30 3.09
C SER A 98 -3.67 10.46 2.10
N MET A 99 -3.26 11.66 2.51
CA MET A 99 -3.06 12.78 1.58
C MET A 99 -2.02 12.49 0.48
N LYS A 100 -1.12 11.52 0.69
CA LYS A 100 -0.20 11.03 -0.35
C LYS A 100 -0.84 10.15 -1.41
N PHE A 101 -2.11 9.79 -1.22
CA PHE A 101 -2.91 9.03 -2.19
C PHE A 101 -3.79 9.97 -3.03
N LEU A 102 -3.70 11.30 -2.85
CA LEU A 102 -4.38 12.24 -3.74
C LEU A 102 -3.92 12.03 -5.17
N SER A 103 -4.87 12.08 -6.11
CA SER A 103 -4.58 11.90 -7.53
C SER A 103 -3.58 12.92 -8.09
N THR A 104 -3.42 14.07 -7.42
CA THR A 104 -2.47 15.13 -7.77
C THR A 104 -1.07 14.92 -7.18
N ASP A 105 -0.91 14.08 -6.16
CA ASP A 105 0.38 13.82 -5.53
C ASP A 105 1.14 12.74 -6.32
N PRO A 106 2.41 12.97 -6.73
CA PRO A 106 3.17 12.01 -7.52
C PRO A 106 3.40 10.67 -6.81
N VAL A 107 3.32 10.64 -5.48
CA VAL A 107 3.43 9.40 -4.70
C VAL A 107 2.25 8.48 -4.99
N SER A 108 1.07 9.00 -5.32
CA SER A 108 -0.09 8.18 -5.68
C SER A 108 0.19 7.30 -6.90
N SER A 109 0.77 7.87 -7.96
CA SER A 109 1.13 7.13 -9.18
C SER A 109 2.22 6.09 -8.89
N LEU A 110 3.21 6.44 -8.07
CA LEU A 110 4.26 5.50 -7.67
C LEU A 110 3.68 4.34 -6.86
N VAL A 111 2.79 4.61 -5.91
CA VAL A 111 2.11 3.59 -5.10
C VAL A 111 1.27 2.69 -5.99
N GLY A 112 0.47 3.26 -6.90
CA GLY A 112 -0.32 2.47 -7.87
C GLY A 112 0.54 1.53 -8.70
N HIS A 113 1.64 2.05 -9.27
CA HIS A 113 2.61 1.24 -9.99
C HIS A 113 3.18 0.13 -9.08
N MET A 114 3.74 0.49 -7.93
CA MET A 114 4.34 -0.49 -7.02
C MET A 114 3.35 -1.60 -6.66
N LEU A 115 2.08 -1.31 -6.41
CA LEU A 115 1.08 -2.31 -6.02
C LEU A 115 0.75 -3.30 -7.15
N VAL A 116 0.56 -2.83 -8.39
CA VAL A 116 0.30 -3.67 -9.56
C VAL A 116 1.51 -4.55 -9.86
N TRP A 117 2.70 -3.94 -9.95
CA TRP A 117 3.91 -4.63 -10.36
C TRP A 117 4.45 -5.56 -9.27
N TYR A 118 4.28 -5.23 -7.98
CA TYR A 118 4.63 -6.16 -6.90
C TYR A 118 3.83 -7.44 -7.00
N TRP A 119 2.52 -7.37 -7.26
CA TRP A 119 1.69 -8.57 -7.32
C TRP A 119 2.08 -9.49 -8.49
N GLU A 120 2.26 -8.91 -9.68
CA GLU A 120 2.63 -9.68 -10.89
C GLU A 120 4.04 -10.26 -10.82
N THR A 121 5.00 -9.49 -10.31
CA THR A 121 6.40 -9.93 -10.25
C THR A 121 6.59 -10.99 -9.16
N PHE A 122 6.11 -10.75 -7.94
CA PHE A 122 6.33 -11.67 -6.82
C PHE A 122 5.61 -13.01 -6.98
N SER A 123 4.46 -13.05 -7.67
CA SER A 123 3.77 -14.31 -7.97
C SER A 123 4.61 -15.26 -8.84
N LYS A 124 5.54 -14.71 -9.63
CA LYS A 124 6.41 -15.47 -10.55
C LYS A 124 7.79 -15.79 -9.93
N ILE A 125 8.22 -15.07 -8.89
CA ILE A 125 9.53 -15.29 -8.23
C ILE A 125 9.77 -16.75 -7.82
N PRO A 126 8.82 -17.52 -7.24
CA PRO A 126 9.08 -18.91 -6.87
C PRO A 126 9.37 -19.81 -8.08
N GLN A 127 8.70 -19.56 -9.21
CA GLN A 127 8.95 -20.25 -10.49
C GLN A 127 10.32 -19.85 -11.06
N HIS A 128 10.73 -18.63 -10.74
CA HIS A 128 12.04 -18.07 -11.01
C HIS A 128 13.00 -18.13 -9.81
N ALA A 129 12.90 -19.10 -8.91
CA ALA A 129 13.91 -19.31 -7.87
C ALA A 129 14.42 -20.77 -7.88
N SER A 130 13.69 -21.67 -8.53
CA SER A 130 14.03 -23.08 -8.73
C SER A 130 15.04 -23.33 -9.85
N ARG A 131 15.28 -22.33 -10.71
CA ARG A 131 16.24 -22.35 -11.82
C ARG A 131 17.64 -21.98 -11.27
N THR A 132 18.63 -22.82 -11.57
CA THR A 132 19.98 -22.76 -10.97
C THR A 132 20.79 -21.50 -11.35
N GLU A 133 20.33 -20.77 -12.36
CA GLU A 133 20.99 -19.61 -12.97
C GLU A 133 21.09 -18.36 -12.07
N TRP A 134 20.25 -18.22 -11.04
CA TRP A 134 20.36 -17.07 -10.11
C TRP A 134 21.45 -17.19 -9.05
N LYS A 135 22.11 -18.35 -8.93
CA LYS A 135 23.25 -18.51 -8.00
C LYS A 135 24.53 -17.84 -8.51
N THR A 136 24.61 -17.57 -9.81
CA THR A 136 25.82 -17.04 -10.47
C THR A 136 25.53 -15.89 -11.44
N ALA A 137 24.29 -15.40 -11.47
CA ALA A 137 23.84 -14.29 -12.32
C ALA A 137 24.68 -13.01 -12.08
N PRO A 138 25.52 -12.56 -13.04
CA PRO A 138 26.06 -11.20 -12.98
C PRO A 138 24.91 -10.18 -13.14
N SER A 139 25.10 -8.95 -12.66
CA SER A 139 24.07 -7.87 -12.66
C SER A 139 23.38 -7.56 -14.00
N SER A 140 23.83 -8.17 -15.09
CA SER A 140 23.35 -8.04 -16.47
C SER A 140 22.38 -9.13 -16.92
N VAL A 141 21.91 -10.04 -16.05
CA VAL A 141 20.82 -10.95 -16.45
C VAL A 141 19.59 -10.11 -16.79
N PRO A 142 18.91 -10.34 -17.93
CA PRO A 142 17.72 -9.63 -18.28
C PRO A 142 16.61 -9.99 -17.28
N THR A 143 16.54 -9.25 -16.18
CA THR A 143 15.31 -9.18 -15.39
C THR A 143 14.27 -8.50 -16.28
N HIS A 144 12.99 -8.73 -16.00
CA HIS A 144 11.84 -8.32 -16.84
C HIS A 144 11.85 -6.84 -17.29
N PHE A 145 12.68 -6.00 -16.67
CA PHE A 145 13.05 -4.65 -17.10
C PHE A 145 13.60 -4.56 -18.55
N SER A 146 14.26 -5.61 -19.02
CA SER A 146 14.89 -5.69 -20.36
C SER A 146 13.93 -6.02 -21.51
N VAL A 147 12.81 -6.68 -21.23
CA VAL A 147 11.80 -7.07 -22.24
C VAL A 147 11.01 -5.85 -22.73
N PHE A 148 10.92 -4.80 -21.92
CA PHE A 148 10.22 -3.57 -22.29
C PHE A 148 10.99 -2.76 -23.34
N ASN A 149 12.33 -2.78 -23.32
CA ASN A 149 13.14 -2.00 -24.27
C ASN A 149 13.15 -2.58 -25.70
N SER A 150 12.56 -3.77 -25.90
CA SER A 150 12.40 -4.39 -27.23
C SER A 150 10.98 -4.28 -27.79
N MET A 151 10.03 -3.64 -27.08
CA MET A 151 8.64 -3.44 -27.54
C MET A 151 8.28 -1.98 -27.78
N THR A 152 9.23 -1.05 -27.64
CA THR A 152 9.13 0.32 -28.19
C THR A 152 10.10 0.48 -29.35
N VAL A 153 9.69 -0.04 -30.50
CA VAL A 153 9.96 0.53 -31.84
C VAL A 153 8.62 0.56 -32.57
#